data_AF-A0A3M5VXU3-F1
#
_entry.id   AF-A0A3M5VXU3-F1
#
_cell.length_a   1.000
_cell.length_b   1.000
_cell.length_c   1.000
_cell.angle_alpha   90.00
_cell.angle_beta   90.00
_cell.angle_gamma   90.00
#
_symmetry.space_group_name_H-M   'P 1'
#
loop_
_entity.id
_entity.type
_entity.pdbx_description
1 polymer ?
#
loop_
_entity_poly.entity_id
_entity_poly.type
_entity_poly.pdbx_seq_one_letter_code
_entity_poly.pdbx_strand_id
1 'polypeptide(L)' 'MLVHSFDLDELEHIRSAWGTFRDRRPNLYGAVKTLDGSLES' A
#
# COMPACT_ATOMS: atom_id res chain seq x y z
N MET A 1 10.78 29.01 6.13
CA MET A 1 10.06 27.97 6.89
C MET A 1 8.97 27.45 5.98
N LEU A 2 8.93 26.14 5.71
CA LEU A 2 7.92 25.52 4.86
C LEU A 2 6.89 24.83 5.75
N VAL A 3 5.61 25.18 5.58
CA VAL A 3 4.50 24.62 6.37
C VAL A 3 3.33 24.38 5.43
N HIS A 4 2.63 23.25 5.59
CA HIS A 4 1.45 22.87 4.81
C HIS A 4 0.48 22.05 5.69
N SER A 5 -0.81 22.30 5.54
CA SER A 5 -1.90 21.50 6.11
C SER A 5 -2.67 20.74 5.03
N PHE A 6 -3.13 19.53 5.35
CA PHE A 6 -3.92 18.68 4.46
C PHE A 6 -5.31 18.44 5.03
N ASP A 7 -6.29 18.34 4.14
CA ASP A 7 -7.61 17.81 4.46
C ASP A 7 -7.55 16.27 4.40
N LEU A 8 -7.83 15.62 5.51
CA LEU A 8 -7.75 14.16 5.60
C LEU A 8 -9.01 13.47 5.05
N ASP A 9 -10.15 14.15 5.03
CA ASP A 9 -11.40 13.61 4.51
C ASP A 9 -11.33 13.56 2.97
N GLU A 10 -10.77 14.58 2.34
CA GLU A 10 -10.50 14.58 0.89
C GLU A 10 -9.52 13.46 0.50
N LEU A 11 -8.45 13.29 1.27
CA LEU A 11 -7.47 12.23 1.03
C LEU A 11 -8.05 10.83 1.22
N GLU A 12 -8.98 10.65 2.15
CA GLU A 12 -9.71 9.40 2.34
C GLU A 12 -10.49 9.03 1.07
N HIS A 13 -11.21 9.99 0.51
CA HIS A 13 -12.02 9.80 -0.69
C HIS A 13 -11.15 9.38 -1.89
N ILE A 14 -10.03 10.06 -2.10
CA ILE A 14 -9.08 9.73 -3.18
C ILE A 14 -8.49 8.33 -2.96
N ARG A 15 -8.06 8.03 -1.74
CA ARG A 15 -7.45 6.76 -1.38
C ARG A 15 -8.38 5.57 -1.60
N SER A 16 -9.66 5.72 -1.23
CA SER A 16 -10.66 4.66 -1.36
C SER A 16 -11.15 4.50 -2.80
N ALA A 17 -11.27 5.60 -3.56
CA ALA A 17 -11.69 5.60 -4.96
C ALA A 17 -10.73 4.83 -5.88
N TRP A 18 -9.42 4.87 -5.62
CA TRP A 18 -8.44 4.23 -6.49
C TRP A 18 -8.40 2.70 -6.40
N GLY A 19 -8.97 2.11 -5.34
CA GLY A 19 -9.12 0.65 -5.19
C GLY A 19 -7.85 -0.13 -4.88
N THR A 20 -6.66 0.49 -4.88
CA THR A 20 -5.37 -0.19 -4.65
C THR A 20 -5.34 -1.00 -3.36
N PHE A 21 -5.97 -0.52 -2.29
CA PHE A 21 -6.04 -1.23 -1.02
C PHE A 21 -7.01 -2.42 -1.05
N ARG A 22 -8.12 -2.29 -1.78
CA ARG A 22 -9.14 -3.33 -1.96
C ARG A 22 -8.60 -4.49 -2.80
N ASP A 23 -7.88 -4.15 -3.86
CA ASP A 23 -7.49 -5.11 -4.91
C ASP A 23 -6.17 -5.83 -4.62
N ARG A 24 -5.62 -5.67 -3.40
CA ARG A 24 -4.38 -6.36 -2.99
C ARG A 24 -4.57 -7.87 -3.04
N ARG A 25 -3.48 -8.59 -3.33
CA ARG A 25 -3.42 -10.06 -3.29
C ARG A 25 -2.35 -10.53 -2.31
N PRO A 26 -2.59 -10.44 -0.98
CA PRO A 26 -1.60 -10.76 0.04
C PRO A 26 -1.00 -12.17 -0.07
N ASN A 27 -1.80 -13.12 -0.56
CA ASN A 27 -1.38 -14.49 -0.81
C ASN A 27 -0.24 -14.62 -1.85
N LEU A 28 -0.04 -13.61 -2.71
CA LEU A 28 1.04 -13.58 -3.70
C LEU A 28 2.31 -12.87 -3.21
N TYR A 29 2.29 -12.22 -2.06
CA TYR A 29 3.41 -11.40 -1.58
C TYR A 29 4.48 -12.20 -0.83
N GLY A 30 4.50 -13.52 -1.00
CA GLY A 30 5.42 -14.43 -0.31
C GLY A 30 6.89 -14.06 -0.51
N ALA A 31 7.32 -13.86 -1.76
CA ALA A 31 8.71 -13.53 -2.09
C ALA A 31 9.20 -12.22 -1.47
N VAL A 32 8.32 -11.22 -1.27
CA VAL A 32 8.68 -9.93 -0.65
C VAL A 32 9.05 -10.09 0.83
N LYS A 33 8.68 -11.22 1.46
CA LYS A 33 9.03 -11.53 2.84
C LYS A 33 10.40 -12.19 2.99
N THR A 34 11.12 -12.46 1.91
CA THR A 34 12.43 -13.12 1.94
C THR A 34 13.51 -12.23 1.32
N LEU A 35 14.78 -12.54 1.57
CA LEU A 35 15.91 -11.76 1.05
C LEU A 35 16.35 -12.23 -0.34
N ASP A 36 16.15 -13.52 -0.63
CA ASP A 36 16.55 -14.19 -1.88
C ASP A 36 15.38 -14.44 -2.84
N GLY A 37 14.16 -14.09 -2.44
CA GLY A 37 12.94 -14.28 -3.21
C GLY A 37 12.38 -15.71 -3.20
N SER A 38 12.99 -16.66 -2.47
CA SER A 38 12.49 -18.04 -2.35
C SER A 38 11.87 -18.29 -0.98
N LEU A 39 10.73 -18.97 -0.96
CA LEU A 39 10.10 -19.47 0.28
C LEU A 39 10.51 -20.91 0.62
N GLU A 40 11.26 -21.58 -0.26
CA GLU A 40 11.74 -22.96 -0.07
C GLU A 40 13.26 -23.07 -0.25
N SER A 41 13.85 -24.01 0.50
CA SER A 41 15.15 -24.64 0.23
C SER A 41 14.94 -26.08 -0.18
#